data_AF-A0A8B8FPJ7-F1
#
_entry.id   AF-A0A8B8FPJ7-F1
#
_cell.length_a   1.000
_cell.length_b   1.000
_cell.length_c   1.000
_cell.angle_alpha   90.00
_cell.angle_beta   90.00
_cell.angle_gamma   90.00
#
_symmetry.space_group_name_H-M   'P 1'
#
loop_
_entity.id
_entity.type
_entity.pdbx_description
1 polymer ?
#
loop_
_entity_poly.entity_id
_entity_poly.type
_entity_poly.pdbx_seq_one_letter_code
_entity_poly.pdbx_strand_id
1 'polypeptide(L)'
;MFNNNNNNNMESLKQRNVNLKKKIQKSKSLDILKKKYEKIALNIVIELIDGGLEEDIILDKLRSINVCHYEDIVEERFILKQCGYIFCNQHLTSIPTQQYKIINNKVYDITERKKFCSDICYKSSKYLKSQLLTSPLWLRESEIIPKFKLLKSAPMNVFNPEMKLGNSSYFDNEKKLEENLSGLKI
;
A
#
# COMPACT_ATOMS: atom_id res chain seq x y z
N MET A 1 29.08 63.48 5.49
CA MET A 1 28.80 62.09 5.94
C MET A 1 27.32 61.80 5.66
N PHE A 2 26.89 60.55 5.54
CA PHE A 2 25.53 60.07 5.19
C PHE A 2 25.27 59.78 3.69
N ASN A 3 25.62 58.56 3.24
CA ASN A 3 24.87 57.89 2.16
C ASN A 3 25.03 56.34 2.05
N ASN A 4 25.55 55.65 3.08
CA ASN A 4 25.82 54.21 2.99
C ASN A 4 24.67 53.27 3.44
N ASN A 5 23.62 53.78 4.09
CA ASN A 5 22.56 52.91 4.66
C ASN A 5 21.44 52.53 3.67
N ASN A 6 21.19 53.32 2.62
CA ASN A 6 20.09 53.05 1.68
C ASN A 6 20.44 51.98 0.63
N ASN A 7 21.70 51.87 0.20
CA ASN A 7 22.11 50.85 -0.77
C ASN A 7 22.11 49.44 -0.18
N ASN A 8 22.57 49.27 1.06
CA ASN A 8 22.61 47.97 1.75
C ASN A 8 21.20 47.39 1.98
N ASN A 9 20.23 48.25 2.27
CA ASN A 9 18.85 47.81 2.50
C ASN A 9 18.18 47.33 1.19
N MET A 10 18.48 48.01 0.09
CA MET A 10 17.92 47.70 -1.24
C MET A 10 18.53 46.42 -1.85
N GLU A 11 19.81 46.15 -1.62
CA GLU A 11 20.43 44.86 -1.99
C GLU A 11 19.87 43.68 -1.17
N SER A 12 19.62 43.88 0.13
CA SER A 12 19.02 42.84 0.98
C SER A 12 17.60 42.46 0.54
N LEU A 13 16.79 43.44 0.13
CA LEU A 13 15.43 43.25 -0.41
C LEU A 13 15.47 42.53 -1.76
N LYS A 14 16.41 42.89 -2.65
CA LYS A 14 16.64 42.19 -3.92
C LYS A 14 17.02 40.72 -3.69
N GLN A 15 17.95 40.44 -2.78
CA GLN A 15 18.38 39.08 -2.44
C GLN A 15 17.21 38.24 -1.90
N ARG A 16 16.39 38.84 -1.03
CA ARG A 16 15.19 38.20 -0.46
C ARG A 16 14.16 37.88 -1.55
N ASN A 17 13.90 38.81 -2.47
CA ASN A 17 12.98 38.59 -3.59
C ASN A 17 13.46 37.52 -4.57
N VAL A 18 14.77 37.44 -4.83
CA VAL A 18 15.37 36.36 -5.64
C VAL A 18 15.19 35.00 -4.95
N ASN A 19 15.44 34.91 -3.64
CA ASN A 19 15.26 33.68 -2.88
C ASN A 19 13.79 33.25 -2.79
N LEU A 20 12.86 34.20 -2.63
CA LEU A 20 11.42 33.95 -2.69
C LEU A 20 11.00 33.41 -4.06
N LYS A 21 11.46 34.02 -5.16
CA LYS A 21 11.19 33.52 -6.51
C LYS A 21 11.73 32.10 -6.73
N LYS A 22 12.96 31.81 -6.25
CA LYS A 22 13.55 30.45 -6.33
C LYS A 22 12.74 29.42 -5.53
N LYS A 23 12.27 29.78 -4.32
CA LYS A 23 11.41 28.90 -3.49
C LYS A 23 10.08 28.60 -4.19
N ILE A 24 9.41 29.62 -4.72
CA ILE A 24 8.14 29.48 -5.46
C ILE A 24 8.32 28.63 -6.71
N GLN A 25 9.42 28.79 -7.44
CA GLN A 25 9.69 27.97 -8.61
C GLN A 25 9.90 26.50 -8.24
N LYS A 26 10.68 26.23 -7.19
CA LYS A 26 10.91 24.87 -6.69
C LYS A 26 9.63 24.19 -6.21
N SER A 27 8.73 24.91 -5.52
CA SER A 27 7.44 24.35 -5.08
C SER A 27 6.54 24.02 -6.27
N LYS A 28 6.43 24.92 -7.26
CA LYS A 28 5.66 24.66 -8.49
C LYS A 28 6.16 23.43 -9.25
N SER A 29 7.49 23.27 -9.37
CA SER A 29 8.09 22.09 -10.01
C SER A 29 7.76 20.81 -9.26
N LEU A 30 7.78 20.84 -7.93
CA LEU A 30 7.43 19.69 -7.09
C LEU A 30 5.95 19.32 -7.21
N ASP A 31 5.06 20.32 -7.27
CA ASP A 31 3.61 20.10 -7.43
C ASP A 31 3.29 19.41 -8.77
N ILE A 32 3.97 19.80 -9.85
CA ILE A 32 3.81 19.16 -11.17
C ILE A 32 4.29 17.71 -11.12
N LEU A 33 5.43 17.46 -10.48
CA LEU A 33 5.98 16.11 -10.32
C LEU A 33 5.05 15.21 -9.50
N LYS A 34 4.55 15.72 -8.38
CA LYS A 34 3.57 15.04 -7.53
C LYS A 34 2.34 14.61 -8.33
N LYS A 35 1.71 15.55 -9.05
CA LYS A 35 0.53 15.28 -9.89
C LYS A 35 0.81 14.20 -10.95
N LYS A 36 1.99 14.24 -11.58
CA LYS A 36 2.39 13.23 -12.58
C LYS A 36 2.40 11.83 -11.96
N TYR A 37 3.02 11.68 -10.79
CA TYR A 37 3.13 10.39 -10.13
C TYR A 37 1.82 9.90 -9.51
N GLU A 38 0.99 10.81 -8.98
CA GLU A 38 -0.37 10.48 -8.52
C GLU A 38 -1.22 9.92 -9.67
N LYS A 39 -1.13 10.50 -10.87
CA LYS A 39 -1.82 9.98 -12.05
C LYS A 39 -1.35 8.57 -12.45
N ILE A 40 -0.04 8.32 -12.36
CA ILE A 40 0.53 6.98 -12.64
C ILE A 40 0.01 5.97 -11.63
N ALA A 41 0.09 6.28 -10.33
CA ALA A 41 -0.38 5.39 -9.27
C ALA A 41 -1.88 5.10 -9.41
N LEU A 42 -2.69 6.12 -9.73
CA LEU A 42 -4.13 5.95 -9.96
C LEU A 42 -4.42 4.98 -11.10
N ASN A 43 -3.75 5.12 -12.24
CA ASN A 43 -3.93 4.19 -13.36
C ASN A 43 -3.60 2.75 -12.96
N ILE A 44 -2.50 2.56 -12.22
CA ILE A 44 -2.09 1.24 -11.75
C ILE A 44 -3.12 0.66 -10.76
N VAL A 45 -3.65 1.48 -9.85
CA VAL A 45 -4.70 1.06 -8.92
C VAL A 45 -5.91 0.53 -9.68
N ILE A 46 -6.39 1.26 -10.68
CA ILE A 46 -7.52 0.84 -11.52
C ILE A 46 -7.22 -0.51 -12.19
N GLU A 47 -6.07 -0.64 -12.85
CA GLU A 47 -5.69 -1.87 -13.54
C GLU A 47 -5.57 -3.09 -12.59
N LEU A 48 -5.11 -2.89 -11.35
CA LEU A 48 -5.01 -3.95 -10.35
C LEU A 48 -6.35 -4.29 -9.69
N ILE A 49 -7.31 -3.36 -9.68
CA ILE A 49 -8.69 -3.62 -9.27
C ILE A 49 -9.38 -4.50 -10.30
N ASP A 50 -9.30 -4.15 -11.60
CA ASP A 50 -9.92 -4.92 -12.68
C ASP A 50 -9.38 -6.37 -12.76
N GLY A 51 -8.08 -6.55 -12.47
CA GLY A 51 -7.44 -7.86 -12.45
C GLY A 51 -7.11 -8.41 -13.84
N GLY A 52 -6.89 -9.72 -13.94
CA GLY A 52 -6.61 -10.39 -15.23
C GLY A 52 -5.22 -10.12 -15.83
N LEU A 53 -4.28 -9.65 -15.00
CA LEU A 53 -2.90 -9.39 -15.39
C LEU A 53 -1.99 -10.58 -15.05
N GLU A 54 -0.97 -10.77 -15.88
CA GLU A 54 0.08 -11.77 -15.62
C GLU A 54 0.92 -11.40 -14.39
N GLU A 55 1.45 -12.41 -13.71
CA GLU A 55 2.20 -12.26 -12.46
C GLU A 55 3.35 -11.24 -12.57
N ASP A 56 4.16 -11.36 -13.61
CA ASP A 56 5.31 -10.47 -13.85
C ASP A 56 4.89 -9.01 -14.06
N ILE A 57 3.75 -8.79 -14.73
CA ILE A 57 3.20 -7.45 -14.98
C ILE A 57 2.75 -6.82 -13.66
N ILE A 58 2.08 -7.61 -12.81
CA ILE A 58 1.66 -7.15 -11.49
C ILE A 58 2.89 -6.76 -10.65
N LEU A 59 3.91 -7.63 -10.61
CA LEU A 59 5.14 -7.38 -9.83
C LEU A 59 5.87 -6.11 -10.28
N ASP A 60 5.88 -5.81 -11.57
CA ASP A 60 6.46 -4.56 -12.08
C ASP A 60 5.65 -3.33 -11.65
N LYS A 61 4.32 -3.40 -11.76
CA LYS A 61 3.41 -2.33 -11.32
C LYS A 61 3.52 -2.01 -9.84
N LEU A 62 3.79 -3.01 -8.98
CA LEU A 62 3.95 -2.81 -7.53
C LEU A 62 5.08 -1.82 -7.17
N ARG A 63 6.09 -1.66 -8.04
CA ARG A 63 7.18 -0.69 -7.86
C ARG A 63 6.68 0.75 -7.82
N SER A 64 5.55 0.99 -8.49
CA SER A 64 4.98 2.31 -8.74
C SER A 64 3.76 2.63 -7.86
N ILE A 65 3.53 1.87 -6.79
CA ILE A 65 2.52 2.15 -5.77
C ILE A 65 3.12 2.12 -4.36
N ASN A 66 2.30 2.47 -3.37
CA ASN A 66 2.68 2.48 -1.96
C ASN A 66 1.68 1.65 -1.16
N VAL A 67 1.91 1.54 0.14
CA VAL A 67 1.02 0.78 1.05
C VAL A 67 -0.43 1.29 0.98
N CYS A 68 -0.66 2.60 0.97
CA CYS A 68 -2.01 3.18 0.91
C CYS A 68 -2.74 2.80 -0.38
N HIS A 69 -2.08 2.96 -1.53
CA HIS A 69 -2.65 2.53 -2.81
C HIS A 69 -3.00 1.03 -2.82
N TYR A 70 -2.20 0.18 -2.17
CA TYR A 70 -2.49 -1.25 -2.07
C TYR A 70 -3.69 -1.54 -1.16
N GLU A 71 -3.83 -0.81 -0.06
CA GLU A 71 -5.01 -0.88 0.80
C GLU A 71 -6.27 -0.49 0.02
N ASP A 72 -6.21 0.59 -0.77
CA ASP A 72 -7.32 1.02 -1.64
C ASP A 72 -7.68 -0.07 -2.65
N ILE A 73 -6.70 -0.70 -3.30
CA ILE A 73 -6.94 -1.83 -4.21
C ILE A 73 -7.67 -2.98 -3.49
N VAL A 74 -7.25 -3.33 -2.27
CA VAL A 74 -7.88 -4.40 -1.49
C VAL A 74 -9.32 -4.06 -1.14
N GLU A 75 -9.60 -2.82 -0.76
CA GLU A 75 -10.95 -2.34 -0.44
C GLU A 75 -11.84 -2.31 -1.68
N GLU A 76 -11.38 -1.73 -2.78
CA GLU A 76 -12.16 -1.64 -4.02
C GLU A 76 -12.46 -3.02 -4.60
N ARG A 77 -11.50 -3.95 -4.58
CA ARG A 77 -11.75 -5.36 -4.94
C ARG A 77 -12.79 -5.99 -4.04
N PHE A 78 -12.76 -5.71 -2.73
CA PHE A 78 -13.76 -6.23 -1.79
C PHE A 78 -15.16 -5.67 -2.07
N ILE A 79 -15.28 -4.37 -2.39
CA ILE A 79 -16.53 -3.73 -2.82
C ILE A 79 -17.10 -4.44 -4.06
N LEU A 80 -16.23 -4.81 -5.01
CA LEU A 80 -16.58 -5.57 -6.21
C LEU A 80 -16.79 -7.09 -5.97
N LYS A 81 -16.78 -7.54 -4.71
CA LYS A 81 -16.89 -8.95 -4.32
C LYS A 81 -15.82 -9.82 -4.97
N GLN A 82 -14.61 -9.30 -5.12
CA GLN A 82 -13.41 -10.03 -5.54
C GLN A 82 -12.48 -10.24 -4.35
N CYS A 83 -11.67 -11.29 -4.40
CA CYS A 83 -10.62 -11.50 -3.42
C CYS A 83 -9.64 -10.32 -3.44
N GLY A 84 -9.35 -9.74 -2.27
CA GLY A 84 -8.41 -8.63 -2.13
C GLY A 84 -6.96 -8.97 -2.46
N TYR A 85 -6.60 -10.26 -2.58
CA TYR A 85 -5.26 -10.63 -3.05
C TYR A 85 -5.17 -10.42 -4.56
N ILE A 86 -4.33 -9.48 -5.00
CA ILE A 86 -4.25 -9.02 -6.39
C ILE A 86 -3.88 -10.10 -7.42
N PHE A 87 -3.27 -11.21 -6.99
CA PHE A 87 -2.97 -12.36 -7.86
C PHE A 87 -4.10 -13.41 -7.87
N CYS A 88 -5.22 -13.15 -7.20
CA CYS A 88 -6.35 -14.07 -7.10
C CYS A 88 -7.57 -13.49 -7.81
N ASN A 89 -8.10 -14.25 -8.77
CA ASN A 89 -9.31 -13.88 -9.53
C ASN A 89 -10.60 -14.49 -8.94
N GLN A 90 -10.54 -15.06 -7.74
CA GLN A 90 -11.70 -15.66 -7.08
C GLN A 90 -12.69 -14.58 -6.61
N HIS A 91 -13.98 -14.79 -6.86
CA HIS A 91 -15.04 -13.98 -6.27
C HIS A 91 -15.40 -14.42 -4.84
N LEU A 92 -15.81 -13.46 -4.03
CA LEU A 92 -16.27 -13.66 -2.67
C LEU A 92 -17.78 -13.93 -2.68
N THR A 93 -18.18 -15.15 -2.31
CA THR A 93 -19.58 -15.60 -2.37
C THR A 93 -20.30 -15.50 -1.03
N SER A 94 -19.63 -15.80 0.08
CA SER A 94 -20.24 -15.86 1.42
C SER A 94 -19.53 -14.92 2.41
N ILE A 95 -19.65 -13.62 2.17
CA ILE A 95 -19.03 -12.59 3.03
C ILE A 95 -19.86 -12.44 4.32
N PRO A 96 -19.26 -12.63 5.51
CA PRO A 96 -19.94 -12.37 6.78
C PRO A 96 -20.30 -10.88 6.94
N THR A 97 -21.52 -10.61 7.42
CA THR A 97 -21.97 -9.24 7.74
C THR A 97 -21.40 -8.70 9.04
N GLN A 98 -21.12 -9.60 9.99
CA GLN A 98 -20.57 -9.28 11.31
C GLN A 98 -19.10 -8.81 11.24
N GLN A 99 -18.76 -7.84 12.10
CA GLN A 99 -17.38 -7.36 12.29
C GLN A 99 -16.58 -8.26 13.22
N TYR A 100 -17.22 -8.78 14.27
CA TYR A 100 -16.55 -9.58 15.28
C TYR A 100 -16.99 -11.04 15.21
N LYS A 101 -16.09 -11.95 15.61
CA LYS A 101 -16.34 -13.39 15.67
C LYS A 101 -15.75 -14.02 16.92
N ILE A 102 -16.54 -14.87 17.59
CA ILE A 102 -16.10 -15.62 18.78
C ILE A 102 -15.59 -16.99 18.36
N ILE A 103 -14.34 -17.31 18.70
CA ILE A 103 -13.73 -18.64 18.51
C ILE A 103 -12.91 -18.98 19.76
N ASN A 104 -13.12 -20.15 20.35
CA ASN A 104 -12.39 -20.63 21.54
C ASN A 104 -12.35 -19.59 22.68
N ASN A 105 -13.51 -19.03 23.02
CA ASN A 105 -13.68 -18.01 24.08
C ASN A 105 -12.90 -16.70 23.84
N LYS A 106 -12.45 -16.45 22.62
CA LYS A 106 -11.81 -15.19 22.21
C LYS A 106 -12.66 -14.50 21.15
N VAL A 107 -12.80 -13.18 21.29
CA VAL A 107 -13.47 -12.30 20.32
C VAL A 107 -12.40 -11.77 19.36
N TYR A 108 -12.67 -11.86 18.07
CA TYR A 108 -11.76 -11.41 17.04
C TYR A 108 -12.44 -10.47 16.06
N ASP A 109 -11.72 -9.45 15.60
CA ASP A 109 -12.16 -8.61 14.48
C ASP A 109 -11.83 -9.31 13.15
N ILE A 110 -12.85 -9.51 12.31
CA ILE A 110 -12.71 -10.15 11.00
C ILE A 110 -12.83 -9.17 9.83
N THR A 111 -12.78 -7.85 10.09
CA THR A 111 -12.89 -6.78 9.09
C THR A 111 -11.88 -6.95 7.97
N GLU A 112 -10.63 -7.20 8.31
CA GLU A 112 -9.58 -7.43 7.32
C GLU A 112 -9.69 -8.81 6.68
N ARG A 113 -10.03 -9.85 7.47
CA ARG A 113 -10.06 -11.24 6.99
C ARG A 113 -11.12 -11.47 5.91
N LYS A 114 -12.29 -10.86 6.06
CA LYS A 114 -13.43 -11.11 5.15
C LYS A 114 -13.20 -10.60 3.73
N LYS A 115 -12.15 -9.79 3.51
CA LYS A 115 -11.73 -9.28 2.20
C LYS A 115 -11.07 -10.33 1.30
N PHE A 116 -10.83 -11.55 1.81
CA PHE A 116 -10.06 -12.58 1.12
C PHE A 116 -10.80 -13.91 1.03
N CYS A 117 -10.61 -14.61 -0.09
CA CYS A 117 -11.26 -15.89 -0.35
C CYS A 117 -10.68 -17.06 0.45
N SER A 118 -9.52 -16.91 1.09
CA SER A 118 -8.85 -17.96 1.86
C SER A 118 -7.83 -17.39 2.84
N ASP A 119 -7.41 -18.19 3.82
CA ASP A 119 -6.34 -17.82 4.76
C ASP A 119 -5.00 -17.64 4.03
N ILE A 120 -4.78 -18.42 2.96
CA ILE A 120 -3.58 -18.30 2.13
C ILE A 120 -3.59 -16.94 1.44
N CYS A 121 -4.69 -16.54 0.79
CA CYS A 121 -4.78 -15.24 0.13
C CYS A 121 -4.61 -14.07 1.11
N TYR A 122 -5.21 -14.16 2.30
CA TYR A 122 -5.01 -13.15 3.34
C TYR A 122 -3.53 -13.04 3.75
N LYS A 123 -2.87 -14.17 4.06
CA LYS A 123 -1.46 -14.19 4.46
C LYS A 123 -0.54 -13.72 3.35
N SER A 124 -0.77 -14.16 2.12
CA SER A 124 -0.02 -13.74 0.93
C SER A 124 -0.17 -12.25 0.66
N SER A 125 -1.39 -11.70 0.82
CA SER A 125 -1.63 -10.27 0.68
C SER A 125 -0.94 -9.46 1.78
N LYS A 126 -1.02 -9.87 3.05
CA LYS A 126 -0.30 -9.19 4.15
C LYS A 126 1.22 -9.25 3.95
N TYR A 127 1.75 -10.39 3.50
CA TYR A 127 3.17 -10.55 3.19
C TYR A 127 3.61 -9.63 2.05
N LEU A 128 2.81 -9.54 0.98
CA LEU A 128 3.08 -8.62 -0.12
C LEU A 128 3.04 -7.16 0.33
N LYS A 129 1.99 -6.79 1.09
CA LYS A 129 1.83 -5.44 1.66
C LYS A 129 3.03 -5.02 2.50
N SER A 130 3.59 -5.93 3.30
CA SER A 130 4.76 -5.65 4.15
C SER A 130 6.04 -5.32 3.37
N GLN A 131 6.09 -5.65 2.08
CA GLN A 131 7.22 -5.36 1.20
C GLN A 131 7.04 -4.03 0.45
N LEU A 132 5.85 -3.40 0.50
CA LEU A 132 5.61 -2.13 -0.19
C LEU A 132 6.22 -0.96 0.57
N LEU A 133 6.77 -0.02 -0.18
CA LEU A 133 7.27 1.23 0.36
C LEU A 133 6.10 2.12 0.79
N THR A 134 6.25 2.83 1.91
CA THR A 134 5.28 3.82 2.41
C THR A 134 5.52 5.21 1.82
N SER A 135 6.73 5.48 1.34
CA SER A 135 7.11 6.74 0.70
C SER A 135 6.26 7.01 -0.54
N PRO A 136 5.90 8.27 -0.82
CA PRO A 136 5.24 8.62 -2.07
C PRO A 136 6.21 8.54 -3.25
N LEU A 137 5.71 8.19 -4.43
CA LEU A 137 6.55 7.93 -5.62
C LEU A 137 7.48 9.09 -5.99
N TRP A 138 7.02 10.34 -5.88
CA TRP A 138 7.81 11.52 -6.22
C TRP A 138 8.98 11.82 -5.27
N LEU A 139 9.14 11.05 -4.18
CA LEU A 139 10.28 11.13 -3.27
C LEU A 139 11.26 9.94 -3.41
N ARG A 140 10.98 8.97 -4.30
CA ARG A 140 11.74 7.71 -4.40
C ARG A 140 12.96 7.76 -5.32
N GLU A 141 13.44 8.92 -5.74
CA GLU A 141 14.56 9.04 -6.67
C GLU A 141 15.84 8.35 -6.17
N SER A 142 16.05 8.28 -4.85
CA SER A 142 17.20 7.63 -4.21
C SER A 142 16.84 6.40 -3.38
N GLU A 143 15.60 5.92 -3.42
CA GLU A 143 15.16 4.75 -2.64
C GLU A 143 15.44 3.43 -3.39
N ILE A 144 15.88 2.42 -2.65
CA ILE A 144 16.05 1.07 -3.20
C ILE A 144 14.68 0.41 -3.26
N ILE A 145 14.17 0.20 -4.48
CA ILE A 145 12.91 -0.49 -4.68
C ILE A 145 13.10 -1.98 -4.38
N PRO A 146 12.35 -2.57 -3.43
CA PRO A 146 12.50 -3.96 -3.07
C PRO A 146 12.13 -4.89 -4.23
N LYS A 147 12.78 -6.06 -4.27
CA LYS A 147 12.33 -7.15 -5.14
C LYS A 147 11.20 -7.89 -4.43
N PHE A 148 9.98 -7.73 -4.94
CA PHE A 148 8.79 -8.37 -4.39
C PHE A 148 8.90 -9.89 -4.48
N LYS A 149 8.57 -10.56 -3.38
CA LYS A 149 8.52 -12.01 -3.25
C LYS A 149 7.10 -12.43 -2.94
N LEU A 150 6.66 -13.51 -3.57
CA LEU A 150 5.37 -14.14 -3.28
C LEU A 150 5.57 -15.29 -2.30
N LEU A 151 4.58 -15.49 -1.41
CA LEU A 151 4.53 -16.71 -0.61
C LEU A 151 4.24 -17.88 -1.56
N LYS A 152 5.20 -18.80 -1.70
CA LYS A 152 4.97 -20.07 -2.39
C LYS A 152 3.94 -20.86 -1.58
N SER A 153 2.75 -21.08 -2.11
CA SER A 153 1.86 -22.08 -1.54
C SER A 153 2.50 -23.45 -1.73
N ALA A 154 2.47 -24.29 -0.69
CA ALA A 154 2.63 -25.73 -0.90
C ALA A 154 1.56 -26.19 -1.91
N PRO A 155 1.84 -27.18 -2.77
CA PRO A 155 0.88 -27.63 -3.78
C PRO A 155 -0.46 -27.98 -3.13
N MET A 156 -1.53 -27.30 -3.59
CA MET A 156 -2.90 -27.57 -3.17
C MET A 156 -3.33 -28.93 -3.71
N ASN A 157 -3.36 -29.95 -2.86
CA ASN A 157 -4.48 -30.88 -2.88
C ASN A 157 -5.48 -30.40 -1.83
N VAL A 158 -6.76 -30.55 -2.13
CA VAL A 158 -7.94 -30.05 -1.40
C VAL A 158 -8.41 -28.65 -1.85
N PHE A 159 -9.12 -28.65 -2.99
CA PHE A 159 -10.27 -27.78 -3.16
C PHE A 159 -11.28 -28.19 -2.06
N ASN A 160 -11.48 -27.35 -1.03
CA ASN A 160 -12.55 -27.56 -0.05
C ASN A 160 -13.65 -26.53 -0.33
N PRO A 161 -14.80 -26.94 -0.91
CA PRO A 161 -15.94 -26.06 -1.13
C PRO A 161 -16.55 -25.53 0.18
N GLU A 162 -16.23 -26.14 1.32
CA GLU A 162 -16.70 -25.72 2.63
C GLU A 162 -15.68 -24.84 3.35
N MET A 163 -15.57 -23.58 2.93
CA MET A 163 -14.89 -22.58 3.74
C MET A 163 -15.78 -22.13 4.90
N LYS A 164 -16.02 -23.04 5.85
CA LYS A 164 -16.50 -22.67 7.18
C LYS A 164 -15.37 -21.86 7.81
N LEU A 165 -15.60 -20.56 8.06
CA LEU A 165 -14.78 -19.83 9.02
C LEU A 165 -14.86 -20.63 10.32
N GLY A 166 -13.87 -21.45 10.62
CA GLY A 166 -13.94 -22.42 11.72
C GLY A 166 -12.58 -22.91 12.21
N ASN A 167 -11.49 -22.55 11.55
CA ASN A 167 -10.17 -23.06 11.95
C ASN A 167 -9.42 -22.03 12.81
N SER A 168 -9.10 -22.47 14.03
CA SER A 168 -8.36 -21.76 15.08
C SER A 168 -6.98 -21.25 14.65
N SER A 169 -6.43 -21.72 13.53
CA SER A 169 -5.08 -21.39 13.06
C SER A 169 -4.90 -19.95 12.56
N TYR A 170 -5.97 -19.16 12.41
CA TYR A 170 -5.90 -17.80 11.90
C TYR A 170 -5.38 -16.80 12.96
N PHE A 171 -5.82 -16.92 14.20
CA PHE A 171 -5.61 -15.87 15.21
C PHE A 171 -4.32 -16.01 16.03
N ASP A 172 -3.73 -17.19 16.10
CA ASP A 172 -2.43 -17.40 16.76
C ASP A 172 -1.27 -16.82 15.93
N ASN A 173 -1.51 -16.51 14.65
CA ASN A 173 -0.49 -16.01 13.72
C ASN A 173 -0.43 -14.47 13.66
N GLU A 174 -1.51 -13.76 13.97
CA GLU A 174 -1.56 -12.29 13.91
C GLU A 174 -0.69 -11.65 15.01
N LYS A 175 -0.74 -12.18 16.24
CA LYS A 175 0.18 -11.79 17.33
C LYS A 175 1.64 -12.08 17.00
N LYS A 176 1.93 -13.25 16.42
CA LYS A 176 3.31 -13.61 16.03
C LYS A 176 3.85 -12.71 14.91
N LEU A 177 3.01 -12.28 13.96
CA LEU A 177 3.45 -11.40 12.88
C LEU A 177 3.73 -9.98 13.39
N GLU A 178 2.88 -9.45 14.28
CA GLU A 178 3.09 -8.16 14.94
C GLU A 178 4.32 -8.17 15.87
N GLU A 179 4.51 -9.24 16.64
CA GLU A 179 5.70 -9.44 17.49
C GLU A 179 6.98 -9.53 16.64
N ASN A 180 6.97 -10.26 15.51
CA ASN A 180 8.14 -10.39 14.62
C ASN A 180 8.49 -9.09 13.88
N LEU A 181 7.50 -8.25 13.53
CA LEU A 181 7.73 -6.93 12.93
C LEU A 181 8.27 -5.92 13.96
N SER A 182 7.88 -6.06 15.23
CA SER A 182 8.41 -5.22 16.33
C SER A 182 9.87 -5.55 16.70
N GLY A 183 10.33 -6.78 16.43
CA GLY A 183 11.71 -7.25 16.69
C GLY A 183 12.73 -6.95 15.60
N LEU A 184 12.32 -6.36 14.46
CA LEU A 184 13.20 -6.02 13.32
C LEU A 184 13.72 -4.58 13.35
N LYS A 185 13.62 -3.89 14.49
CA LYS A 185 14.34 -2.63 14.71
C LYS A 185 15.82 -2.91 14.98
N ILE A 186 16.62 -2.84 13.93
CA ILE A 186 18.05 -2.50 14.00
C ILE A 186 18.20 -1.11 13.38
#